data_AF-A0A8T3W3H1-F1
#
_entry.id   AF-A0A8T3W3H1-F1
#
_cell.length_a   1.000
_cell.length_b   1.000
_cell.length_c   1.000
_cell.angle_alpha   90.00
_cell.angle_beta   90.00
_cell.angle_gamma   90.00
#
_symmetry.space_group_name_H-M   'P 1'
#
loop_
_entity.id
_entity.type
_entity.pdbx_description
1 polymer ?
#
loop_
_entity_poly.entity_id
_entity_poly.type
_entity_poly.pdbx_seq_one_letter_code
_entity_poly.pdbx_strand_id
1 'polypeptide(L)'
;MEGVILGLLAAVLYGIGTFFAKVVSNEDPYLQWIIVNIVGIVLCVILFGGKCKNLLDYPNKVLIYGVIAAILVICGTLALYYGLNKGKASVVVPLSSIGPAITTVLAIIFLKEQLSFTQIAGIAMILSGVIVLSINS
;
A
#
# COMPACT_ATOMS: atom_id res chain seq x y z
N MET A 1 15.86 -8.48 -12.08
CA MET A 1 16.52 -7.37 -11.36
C MET A 1 15.71 -6.08 -11.38
N GLU A 2 15.06 -5.73 -12.50
CA GLU A 2 14.22 -4.51 -12.62
C GLU A 2 13.13 -4.40 -11.54
N GLY A 3 12.41 -5.50 -11.22
CA GLY A 3 11.39 -5.49 -10.16
C GLY A 3 11.91 -5.14 -8.76
N VAL A 4 13.15 -5.51 -8.43
CA VAL A 4 13.77 -5.17 -7.14
C VAL A 4 14.07 -3.67 -7.06
N ILE A 5 14.56 -3.09 -8.15
CA ILE A 5 14.87 -1.66 -8.25
C ILE A 5 13.58 -0.84 -8.13
N LEU A 6 12.53 -1.23 -8.84
CA LEU A 6 11.22 -0.57 -8.75
C LEU A 6 10.61 -0.70 -7.35
N GLY A 7 10.77 -1.85 -6.70
CA GLY A 7 10.35 -2.05 -5.31
C GLY A 7 11.08 -1.13 -4.33
N LEU A 8 12.40 -0.97 -4.48
CA LEU A 8 13.19 -0.04 -3.67
C LEU A 8 12.79 1.42 -3.91
N LEU A 9 12.59 1.81 -5.17
CA LEU A 9 12.13 3.15 -5.50
C LEU A 9 10.75 3.42 -4.88
N ALA A 10 9.83 2.46 -4.97
CA ALA A 10 8.52 2.55 -4.35
C ALA A 10 8.63 2.70 -2.82
N ALA A 11 9.52 1.94 -2.17
CA ALA A 11 9.74 2.05 -0.73
C ALA A 11 10.23 3.44 -0.31
N VAL A 12 11.18 4.03 -1.06
CA VAL A 12 11.69 5.39 -0.81
C VAL A 12 10.59 6.44 -1.00
N LEU A 13 9.88 6.39 -2.12
CA LEU A 13 8.80 7.34 -2.43
C LEU A 13 7.66 7.25 -1.42
N TYR A 14 7.28 6.03 -1.03
CA TYR A 14 6.22 5.80 -0.03
C TYR A 14 6.67 6.24 1.36
N GLY A 15 7.92 6.00 1.75
CA GLY A 15 8.49 6.47 3.01
C GLY A 15 8.47 8.00 3.13
N ILE A 16 8.92 8.70 2.09
CA ILE A 16 8.88 10.17 2.05
C ILE A 16 7.42 10.65 2.03
N GLY A 17 6.57 10.03 1.23
CA GLY A 17 5.15 10.38 1.11
C GLY A 17 4.38 10.22 2.42
N THR A 18 4.64 9.16 3.19
CA THR A 18 3.99 8.92 4.49
C THR A 18 4.40 9.93 5.55
N PHE A 19 5.62 10.46 5.49
CA PHE A 19 6.02 11.59 6.34
C PHE A 19 5.17 12.84 6.07
N PHE A 20 5.05 13.25 4.81
CA PHE A 20 4.19 14.39 4.45
C PHE A 20 2.71 14.10 4.73
N ALA A 21 2.25 12.87 4.51
CA ALA A 21 0.89 12.46 4.86
C ALA A 21 0.62 12.61 6.36
N LYS A 22 1.58 12.25 7.23
CA LYS A 22 1.47 12.47 8.68
C LYS A 22 1.35 13.96 9.02
N VAL A 23 2.09 14.85 8.34
CA VAL A 23 2.00 16.30 8.58
C VAL A 23 0.60 16.81 8.30
N VAL A 24 -0.01 16.45 7.17
CA VAL A 24 -1.36 16.88 6.81
C VAL A 24 -2.42 16.18 7.67
N SER A 25 -2.28 14.86 7.88
CA SER A 25 -3.22 14.06 8.68
C SER A 25 -3.25 14.45 10.15
N ASN A 26 -2.22 15.10 10.70
CA ASN A 26 -2.26 15.63 12.07
C ASN A 26 -3.35 16.70 12.22
N GLU A 27 -3.53 17.55 11.21
CA GLU A 27 -4.56 18.59 11.18
C GLU A 27 -5.91 18.00 10.76
N ASP A 28 -5.94 17.33 9.60
CA ASP A 28 -7.16 16.74 9.07
C ASP A 28 -6.86 15.48 8.20
N PRO A 29 -7.19 14.27 8.68
CA PRO A 29 -7.00 13.03 7.92
C PRO A 29 -7.93 12.93 6.70
N TYR A 30 -9.11 13.55 6.73
CA TYR A 30 -10.02 13.57 5.58
C TYR A 30 -9.46 14.45 4.47
N LEU A 31 -8.92 15.63 4.83
CA LEU A 31 -8.26 16.51 3.87
C LEU A 31 -7.10 15.80 3.17
N GLN A 32 -6.25 15.09 3.92
CA GLN A 32 -5.17 14.31 3.33
C GLN A 32 -5.70 13.25 2.34
N TRP A 33 -6.79 12.57 2.70
CA TRP A 33 -7.41 11.57 1.82
C TRP A 33 -7.96 12.20 0.53
N ILE A 34 -8.58 13.37 0.60
CA ILE A 34 -9.08 14.09 -0.58
C ILE A 34 -7.92 14.52 -1.48
N ILE A 35 -6.87 15.14 -0.90
CA ILE A 35 -5.70 15.64 -1.66
C ILE A 35 -5.02 14.50 -2.42
N VAL A 36 -4.77 13.36 -1.77
CA VAL A 36 -4.07 12.25 -2.43
C VAL A 36 -4.87 11.68 -3.60
N ASN A 37 -6.20 11.62 -3.49
CA ASN A 37 -7.07 11.13 -4.56
C ASN A 37 -7.15 12.12 -5.73
N ILE A 38 -7.27 13.43 -5.45
CA ILE A 38 -7.28 14.45 -6.50
C ILE A 38 -5.96 14.45 -7.27
N VAL A 39 -4.83 14.50 -6.55
CA VAL A 39 -3.49 14.47 -7.16
C VAL A 39 -3.29 13.18 -7.95
N GLY A 40 -3.73 12.04 -7.39
CA GLY A 40 -3.67 10.75 -8.07
C GLY A 40 -4.45 10.74 -9.39
N ILE A 41 -5.69 11.24 -9.40
CA ILE A 41 -6.51 11.32 -10.62
C ILE A 41 -5.86 12.25 -11.64
N VAL A 42 -5.38 13.42 -11.24
CA VAL A 42 -4.71 14.38 -12.13
C VAL A 42 -3.47 13.75 -12.77
N LEU A 43 -2.61 13.13 -11.97
CA LEU A 43 -1.42 12.43 -12.47
C LEU A 43 -1.79 11.27 -13.40
N CYS A 44 -2.84 10.50 -13.07
CA CYS A 44 -3.33 9.43 -13.94
C CYS A 44 -3.75 9.97 -15.31
N VAL A 45 -4.49 11.09 -15.36
CA VAL A 45 -4.91 11.71 -16.63
C VAL A 45 -3.71 12.24 -17.42
N ILE A 46 -2.75 12.89 -16.77
CA ILE A 46 -1.55 13.44 -17.46
C ILE A 46 -0.68 12.32 -18.03
N LEU A 47 -0.45 11.25 -17.27
CA LEU A 47 0.47 10.18 -17.65
C LEU A 47 -0.15 9.15 -18.60
N PHE A 48 -1.46 8.92 -18.47
CA PHE A 48 -2.16 7.82 -19.16
C PHE A 48 -3.40 8.25 -19.94
N GLY A 49 -3.75 9.54 -19.96
CA GLY A 49 -4.83 10.08 -20.78
C GLY A 49 -4.61 9.74 -22.25
N GLY A 50 -5.41 8.81 -22.77
CA GLY A 50 -5.31 8.33 -24.16
C GLY A 50 -4.58 7.00 -24.37
N LYS A 51 -4.01 6.38 -23.32
CA LYS A 51 -3.38 5.04 -23.41
C LYS A 51 -4.26 3.90 -22.88
N CYS A 52 -5.39 4.23 -22.23
CA CYS A 52 -6.30 3.23 -21.70
C CYS A 52 -7.17 2.62 -22.82
N LYS A 53 -7.21 1.28 -22.87
CA LYS A 53 -8.23 0.56 -23.65
C LYS A 53 -9.62 0.83 -23.07
N ASN A 54 -10.68 0.58 -23.86
CA ASN A 54 -12.03 0.70 -23.34
C ASN A 54 -12.22 -0.28 -22.18
N LEU A 55 -12.86 0.19 -21.11
CA LEU A 55 -13.14 -0.66 -19.94
C LEU A 55 -13.93 -1.93 -20.32
N LEU A 56 -14.76 -1.82 -21.36
CA LEU A 56 -15.58 -2.90 -21.90
C LEU A 56 -14.77 -4.01 -22.61
N ASP A 57 -13.51 -3.76 -22.95
CA ASP A 57 -12.64 -4.75 -23.58
C ASP A 57 -12.10 -5.77 -22.56
N TYR A 58 -12.24 -5.49 -21.26
CA TYR A 58 -11.73 -6.36 -20.19
C TYR A 58 -12.78 -7.37 -19.72
N PRO A 59 -12.38 -8.60 -19.36
CA PRO A 59 -13.29 -9.57 -18.77
C PRO A 59 -13.92 -9.04 -17.46
N ASN A 60 -15.23 -9.25 -17.26
CA ASN A 60 -15.96 -8.80 -16.07
C ASN A 60 -15.28 -9.19 -14.75
N LYS A 61 -14.64 -10.37 -14.69
CA LYS A 61 -13.90 -10.82 -13.50
C LYS A 61 -12.75 -9.86 -13.14
N VAL A 62 -12.01 -9.38 -14.14
CA VAL A 62 -10.90 -8.43 -13.94
C VAL A 62 -11.42 -7.11 -13.38
N LEU A 63 -12.53 -6.61 -13.92
CA LEU A 63 -13.19 -5.40 -13.43
C LEU A 63 -13.66 -5.57 -11.97
N ILE A 64 -14.28 -6.71 -11.64
CA ILE A 64 -14.73 -7.01 -10.27
C ILE A 64 -13.54 -7.05 -9.30
N TYR A 65 -12.45 -7.76 -9.63
CA TYR A 65 -11.26 -7.77 -8.79
C TYR A 65 -10.64 -6.38 -8.64
N GLY A 66 -10.64 -5.57 -9.70
CA GLY A 66 -10.19 -4.18 -9.67
C GLY A 66 -11.01 -3.32 -8.71
N VAL A 67 -12.35 -3.44 -8.74
CA VAL A 67 -13.24 -2.71 -7.82
C VAL A 67 -13.04 -3.15 -6.38
N ILE A 68 -12.96 -4.46 -6.12
CA ILE A 68 -12.71 -4.99 -4.77
C ILE A 68 -11.36 -4.47 -4.24
N ALA A 69 -10.31 -4.54 -5.06
CA ALA A 69 -9.00 -4.02 -4.70
C ALA A 69 -9.04 -2.51 -4.41
N ALA A 70 -9.74 -1.73 -5.24
CA ALA A 70 -9.89 -0.29 -5.04
C ALA A 70 -10.57 0.04 -3.71
N ILE A 71 -11.68 -0.64 -3.38
CA ILE A 71 -12.39 -0.46 -2.11
C ILE A 71 -11.46 -0.77 -0.93
N LEU A 72 -10.76 -1.90 -0.96
CA LEU A 72 -9.86 -2.31 0.11
C LEU A 72 -8.69 -1.33 0.30
N VAL A 73 -8.09 -0.85 -0.80
CA VAL A 73 -7.00 0.12 -0.76
C VAL A 73 -7.49 1.48 -0.26
N ILE A 74 -8.66 1.94 -0.69
CA ILE A 74 -9.27 3.20 -0.23
C ILE A 74 -9.58 3.12 1.28
N CYS A 75 -10.21 2.05 1.74
CA CYS A 75 -10.48 1.85 3.16
C CYS A 75 -9.17 1.75 3.97
N GLY A 76 -8.17 1.02 3.46
CA GLY A 76 -6.87 0.87 4.12
C GLY A 76 -6.10 2.18 4.23
N THR A 77 -6.09 3.00 3.17
CA THR A 77 -5.45 4.34 3.19
C THR A 77 -6.16 5.30 4.13
N LEU A 78 -7.49 5.28 4.18
CA LEU A 78 -8.24 6.07 5.15
C LEU A 78 -7.91 5.64 6.59
N ALA A 79 -7.89 4.34 6.86
CA ALA A 79 -7.48 3.80 8.16
C ALA A 79 -6.04 4.20 8.53
N LEU A 80 -5.12 4.18 7.55
CA LEU A 80 -3.74 4.63 7.73
C LEU A 80 -3.68 6.11 8.13
N TYR A 81 -4.37 7.00 7.41
CA TYR A 81 -4.36 8.44 7.72
C TYR A 81 -4.99 8.75 9.08
N TYR A 82 -6.05 8.05 9.45
CA TYR A 82 -6.60 8.10 10.81
C TYR A 82 -5.63 7.59 11.88
N GLY A 83 -4.94 6.48 11.61
CA GLY A 83 -3.90 5.96 12.47
C GLY A 83 -2.77 6.98 12.64
N LEU A 84 -2.34 7.60 11.54
CA LEU A 84 -1.35 8.67 11.56
C LEU A 84 -1.85 9.88 12.35
N ASN A 85 -3.11 10.28 12.25
CA ASN A 85 -3.67 11.36 13.08
C ASN A 85 -3.59 11.03 14.58
N LYS A 86 -3.95 9.80 14.97
CA LYS A 86 -4.06 9.39 16.38
C LYS A 86 -2.77 8.87 17.02
N GLY A 87 -1.78 8.50 16.21
CA GLY A 87 -0.58 7.78 16.67
C GLY A 87 0.73 8.31 16.09
N LYS A 88 1.84 7.75 16.56
CA LYS A 88 3.18 8.08 16.05
C LYS A 88 3.41 7.42 14.69
N ALA A 89 3.96 8.16 13.73
CA ALA A 89 4.30 7.62 12.42
C ALA A 89 5.32 6.47 12.49
N SER A 90 6.24 6.52 13.48
CA SER A 90 7.23 5.47 13.76
C SER A 90 6.63 4.12 14.16
N VAL A 91 5.30 4.06 14.37
CA VAL A 91 4.59 2.88 14.86
C VAL A 91 3.56 2.45 13.83
N VAL A 92 2.71 3.39 13.43
CA VAL A 92 1.61 3.15 12.51
C VAL A 92 2.13 2.77 11.12
N VAL A 93 3.19 3.41 10.63
CA VAL A 93 3.74 3.12 9.29
C VAL A 93 4.38 1.73 9.25
N PRO A 94 5.27 1.32 10.19
CA PRO A 94 5.77 -0.05 10.22
C PRO A 94 4.67 -1.10 10.39
N LEU A 95 3.67 -0.86 11.24
CA LEU A 95 2.52 -1.77 11.39
C LEU A 95 1.75 -1.97 10.08
N SER A 96 1.55 -0.90 9.31
CA SER A 96 0.89 -1.00 8.00
C SER A 96 1.67 -1.86 6.99
N SER A 97 2.98 -2.01 7.21
CA SER A 97 3.88 -2.83 6.37
C SER A 97 3.77 -4.34 6.66
N ILE A 98 2.82 -4.78 7.47
CA ILE A 98 2.41 -6.20 7.57
C ILE A 98 1.64 -6.64 6.30
N GLY A 99 1.04 -5.70 5.57
CA GLY A 99 0.28 -5.96 4.33
C GLY A 99 0.99 -6.89 3.33
N PRO A 100 2.28 -6.65 2.97
CA PRO A 100 3.08 -7.57 2.16
C PRO A 100 3.06 -9.03 2.64
N ALA A 101 3.15 -9.30 3.94
CA ALA A 101 3.11 -10.67 4.44
C ALA A 101 1.73 -11.32 4.18
N ILE A 102 0.65 -10.56 4.35
CA ILE A 102 -0.71 -11.00 4.00
C ILE A 102 -0.78 -11.28 2.49
N THR A 103 -0.30 -10.36 1.65
CA THR A 103 -0.25 -10.53 0.19
C THR A 103 0.54 -11.78 -0.20
N THR A 104 1.67 -12.04 0.45
CA THR A 104 2.48 -13.23 0.21
C THR A 104 1.72 -14.52 0.55
N VAL A 105 1.03 -14.57 1.70
CA VAL A 105 0.18 -15.72 2.06
C VAL A 105 -0.92 -15.93 1.02
N LEU A 106 -1.58 -14.85 0.59
CA LEU A 106 -2.59 -14.91 -0.47
C LEU A 106 -1.98 -15.38 -1.81
N ALA A 107 -0.77 -14.96 -2.14
CA ALA A 107 -0.09 -15.38 -3.36
C ALA A 107 0.25 -16.88 -3.36
N ILE A 108 0.68 -17.43 -2.22
CA ILE A 108 0.88 -18.88 -2.07
C ILE A 108 -0.45 -19.63 -2.29
N ILE A 109 -1.54 -19.17 -1.65
CA ILE A 109 -2.82 -19.87 -1.66
C ILE A 109 -3.52 -19.76 -3.02
N PHE A 110 -3.63 -18.55 -3.57
CA PHE A 110 -4.45 -18.25 -4.74
C PHE A 110 -3.65 -18.22 -6.05
N LEU A 111 -2.40 -17.74 -6.01
CA LEU A 111 -1.53 -17.68 -7.20
C LEU A 111 -0.60 -18.90 -7.30
N LYS A 112 -0.58 -19.77 -6.29
CA LYS A 112 0.26 -20.98 -6.22
C LYS A 112 1.76 -20.68 -6.35
N GLU A 113 2.18 -19.52 -5.86
CA GLU A 113 3.60 -19.17 -5.80
C GLU A 113 4.34 -20.10 -4.82
N GLN A 114 5.50 -20.60 -5.23
CA GLN A 114 6.38 -21.39 -4.37
C GLN A 114 7.43 -20.49 -3.75
N LEU A 115 7.43 -20.40 -2.43
CA LEU A 115 8.44 -19.65 -1.69
C LEU A 115 9.56 -20.57 -1.20
N SER A 116 10.79 -20.07 -1.27
CA SER A 116 11.92 -20.74 -0.64
C SER A 116 11.84 -20.61 0.88
N PHE A 117 12.46 -21.56 1.59
CA PHE A 117 12.58 -21.48 3.05
C PHE A 117 13.27 -20.18 3.51
N THR A 118 14.21 -19.66 2.72
CA THR A 118 14.87 -18.38 2.98
C THR A 118 13.93 -17.18 2.88
N GLN A 119 12.98 -17.17 1.93
CA GLN A 119 11.97 -16.11 1.82
C GLN A 119 11.02 -16.12 3.03
N ILE A 120 10.59 -17.32 3.46
CA ILE A 120 9.73 -17.48 4.64
C ILE A 120 10.44 -16.97 5.89
N ALA A 121 11.71 -17.32 6.08
CA ALA A 121 12.52 -16.83 7.20
C ALA A 121 12.66 -15.30 7.17
N GLY A 122 12.86 -14.71 5.98
CA GLY A 122 12.91 -13.25 5.81
C GLY A 122 11.59 -12.56 6.19
N ILE A 123 10.45 -13.12 5.76
CA ILE A 123 9.13 -12.59 6.12
C ILE A 123 8.91 -12.65 7.63
N ALA A 124 9.24 -13.78 8.27
CA ALA A 124 9.13 -13.94 9.72
C ALA A 124 10.00 -12.91 10.47
N MET A 125 11.20 -12.64 9.98
CA MET A 125 12.09 -11.63 10.56
C MET A 125 11.52 -10.21 10.43
N ILE A 126 10.96 -9.85 9.26
CA ILE A 126 10.30 -8.56 9.05
C ILE A 126 9.11 -8.39 10.00
N LEU A 127 8.24 -9.40 10.09
CA LEU A 127 7.07 -9.37 10.98
C LEU A 127 7.48 -9.22 12.44
N SER A 128 8.50 -9.95 12.88
CA SER A 128 9.04 -9.84 14.24
C SER A 128 9.57 -8.43 14.52
N GLY A 129 10.30 -7.83 13.57
CA GLY A 129 10.80 -6.46 13.68
C GLY A 129 9.66 -5.43 13.80
N VAL A 130 8.60 -5.58 13.01
CA VAL A 130 7.41 -4.72 13.11
C VAL A 130 6.73 -4.85 14.48
N ILE A 131 6.58 -6.08 14.99
CA ILE A 131 6.01 -6.32 16.32
C ILE A 131 6.87 -5.63 17.39
N VAL A 132 8.20 -5.78 17.35
CA VAL A 132 9.11 -5.16 18.32
C VAL A 132 8.99 -3.63 18.32
N LEU A 133 8.91 -2.99 17.14
CA LEU A 133 8.68 -1.54 17.04
C LEU A 133 7.35 -1.12 17.68
N SER A 134 6.35 -1.99 17.66
CA SER A 134 4.99 -1.71 18.14
C SER A 134 4.84 -1.85 19.66
N ILE A 135 5.73 -2.58 20.34
CA ILE A 135 5.59 -2.88 21.78
C ILE A 135 5.82 -1.65 22.68
N ASN A 136 6.65 -0.69 22.27
CA ASN A 136 7.04 0.49 23.08
C ASN A 136 6.42 1.82 22.59
N SER A 137 5.24 1.74 21.97
CA SER A 137 4.65 2.81 21.18
C SER A 137 3.63 3.66 21.93
#